data_AF-A0A1Y3ZDX0-F1
#
_entry.id   AF-A0A1Y3ZDX0-F1
#
_cell.length_a   1.000
_cell.length_b   1.000
_cell.length_c   1.000
_cell.angle_alpha   90.00
_cell.angle_beta   90.00
_cell.angle_gamma   90.00
#
_symmetry.space_group_name_H-M   'P 1'
#
loop_
_entity.id
_entity.type
_entity.pdbx_description
1 polymer ?
#
loop_
_entity_poly.entity_id
_entity_poly.type
_entity_poly.pdbx_seq_one_letter_code
_entity_poly.pdbx_strand_id
1 'polypeptide(L)'
;GFVEAFLDEVKGLSLFDASQCDTLSGRSLEGEVLVLSPAALKESCWSPRNQLWLAESGFGCSPHASGRAIYATCLGDGERTRWNRSDFIGILRDEYFPEWAKQTVDTLRKAEQEAHDGISS
;
A
#
# COMPACT_ATOMS: atom_id res chain seq x y z
N GLY A 1 -19.71 -16.02 -13.18
CA GLY A 1 -20.14 -15.46 -11.89
C GLY A 1 -19.65 -14.03 -11.76
N PHE A 2 -20.23 -13.22 -10.87
CA PHE A 2 -19.91 -11.78 -10.72
C PHE A 2 -18.41 -11.47 -10.55
N VAL A 3 -17.64 -12.43 -10.02
CA VAL A 3 -16.17 -12.30 -9.87
C VAL A 3 -15.41 -12.33 -11.20
N GLU A 4 -15.88 -13.04 -12.22
CA GLU A 4 -15.15 -13.19 -13.50
C GLU A 4 -15.28 -11.95 -14.39
N ALA A 5 -16.44 -11.29 -14.40
CA ALA A 5 -16.64 -10.06 -15.16
C ALA A 5 -15.87 -8.87 -14.55
N PHE A 6 -15.81 -8.81 -13.21
CA PHE A 6 -15.01 -7.82 -12.48
C PHE A 6 -13.51 -7.98 -12.79
N LEU A 7 -13.02 -9.22 -12.83
CA LEU A 7 -11.62 -9.50 -13.16
C LEU A 7 -11.25 -9.16 -14.61
N ASP A 8 -12.20 -9.23 -15.55
CA ASP A 8 -11.96 -8.89 -16.96
C ASP A 8 -11.86 -7.38 -17.20
N GLU A 9 -12.69 -6.58 -16.52
CA GLU A 9 -12.59 -5.11 -16.55
C GLU A 9 -11.34 -4.61 -15.82
N VAL A 10 -11.00 -5.26 -14.70
CA VAL A 10 -9.74 -5.05 -13.97
C VAL A 10 -8.52 -5.49 -14.78
N LYS A 11 -8.64 -6.37 -15.79
CA LYS A 11 -7.53 -6.75 -16.68
C LYS A 11 -7.18 -5.68 -17.71
N GLY A 12 -8.12 -4.82 -18.07
CA GLY A 12 -7.88 -3.69 -18.98
C GLY A 12 -7.13 -2.53 -18.31
N LEU A 13 -7.29 -2.41 -16.99
CA LEU A 13 -6.55 -1.50 -16.13
C LEU A 13 -5.31 -2.27 -15.65
N SER A 14 -4.08 -1.83 -15.92
CA SER A 14 -2.88 -2.56 -15.47
C SER A 14 -2.69 -2.48 -13.93
N LEU A 15 -3.64 -3.02 -13.17
CA LEU A 15 -3.70 -3.07 -11.72
C LEU A 15 -2.84 -4.21 -11.19
N PHE A 16 -2.35 -4.02 -9.97
CA PHE A 16 -1.54 -5.01 -9.29
C PHE A 16 -2.41 -6.10 -8.67
N ASP A 17 -1.99 -7.35 -8.83
CA ASP A 17 -2.66 -8.53 -8.29
C ASP A 17 -1.76 -9.35 -7.34
N ALA A 18 -2.35 -10.35 -6.69
CA ALA A 18 -1.64 -11.17 -5.71
C ALA A 18 -0.41 -11.89 -6.28
N SER A 19 -0.40 -12.18 -7.59
CA SER A 19 0.73 -12.81 -8.27
C SER A 19 1.97 -11.93 -8.23
N GLN A 20 1.84 -10.61 -8.14
CA GLN A 20 2.96 -9.66 -8.07
C GLN A 20 3.38 -9.34 -6.64
N CYS A 21 2.68 -9.90 -5.66
CA CYS A 21 2.85 -9.58 -4.26
C CYS A 21 3.41 -10.76 -3.45
N ASP A 22 4.10 -10.40 -2.38
CA ASP A 22 4.55 -11.32 -1.34
C ASP A 22 3.54 -11.41 -0.18
N THR A 23 3.71 -12.41 0.68
CA THR A 23 2.83 -12.66 1.81
C THR A 23 2.91 -11.53 2.83
N LEU A 24 1.74 -11.06 3.29
CA LEU A 24 1.66 -10.08 4.39
C LEU A 24 2.06 -10.69 5.73
N SER A 25 2.12 -12.02 5.87
CA SER A 25 2.36 -12.74 7.12
C SER A 25 3.84 -13.05 7.34
N GLY A 26 4.28 -13.08 8.59
CA GLY A 26 5.62 -13.56 8.98
C GLY A 26 6.72 -12.51 9.02
N ARG A 27 6.44 -11.24 8.65
CA ARG A 27 7.38 -10.12 8.77
C ARG A 27 6.66 -8.80 9.10
N SER A 28 7.46 -7.79 9.44
CA SER A 28 6.96 -6.43 9.61
C SER A 28 6.63 -5.80 8.26
N LEU A 29 5.47 -5.16 8.17
CA LEU A 29 5.02 -4.41 6.99
C LEU A 29 5.48 -2.94 7.04
N GLU A 30 6.03 -2.50 8.16
CA GLU A 30 6.49 -1.13 8.34
C GLU A 30 7.62 -0.79 7.36
N GLY A 31 7.46 0.31 6.62
CA GLY A 31 8.36 0.73 5.57
C GLY A 31 8.19 -0.01 4.23
N GLU A 32 7.32 -1.00 4.15
CA GLU A 32 7.05 -1.76 2.92
C GLU A 32 5.91 -1.13 2.11
N VAL A 33 5.94 -1.32 0.79
CA VAL A 33 4.85 -0.90 -0.09
C VAL A 33 3.87 -2.05 -0.26
N LEU A 34 2.64 -1.81 0.16
CA LEU A 34 1.53 -2.73 0.12
C LEU A 34 0.64 -2.41 -1.07
N VAL A 35 0.10 -3.46 -1.68
CA VAL A 35 -0.90 -3.36 -2.74
C VAL A 35 -2.28 -3.46 -2.11
N LEU A 36 -3.06 -2.38 -2.22
CA LEU A 36 -4.44 -2.32 -1.76
C LEU A 36 -5.36 -3.06 -2.73
N SER A 37 -6.33 -3.80 -2.19
CA SER A 37 -7.33 -4.49 -3.00
C SER A 37 -8.23 -3.48 -3.72
N PRO A 38 -8.54 -3.67 -5.02
CA PRO A 38 -9.51 -2.83 -5.71
C PRO A 38 -10.89 -2.90 -5.05
N ALA A 39 -11.19 -3.96 -4.29
CA ALA A 39 -12.42 -4.07 -3.50
C ALA A 39 -12.46 -3.09 -2.30
N ALA A 40 -11.30 -2.62 -1.81
CA ALA A 40 -11.20 -1.59 -0.78
C ALA A 40 -11.18 -0.18 -1.37
N LEU A 41 -10.89 -0.05 -2.67
CA LEU A 41 -10.94 1.21 -3.41
C LEU A 41 -12.32 1.45 -4.01
N LYS A 42 -12.68 2.73 -4.19
CA LYS A 42 -13.82 3.10 -5.03
C LYS A 42 -13.48 2.83 -6.50
N GLU A 43 -14.47 2.41 -7.28
CA GLU A 43 -14.36 2.15 -8.73
C GLU A 43 -13.74 3.35 -9.47
N SER A 44 -14.13 4.58 -9.11
CA SER A 44 -13.56 5.81 -9.69
C SER A 44 -12.09 6.07 -9.36
N CYS A 45 -11.53 5.35 -8.39
CA CYS A 45 -10.14 5.49 -7.96
C CYS A 45 -9.26 4.32 -8.41
N TRP A 46 -9.79 3.36 -9.18
CA TRP A 46 -9.06 2.21 -9.68
C TRP A 46 -7.94 2.62 -10.62
N SER A 47 -6.73 2.64 -10.09
CA SER A 47 -5.52 2.92 -10.83
C SER A 47 -4.33 2.31 -10.10
N PRO A 48 -3.26 1.92 -10.83
CA PRO A 48 -2.08 1.32 -10.21
C PRO A 48 -1.42 2.25 -9.20
N ARG A 49 -1.49 3.57 -9.42
CA ARG A 49 -1.00 4.59 -8.49
C ARG A 49 -1.74 4.58 -7.15
N ASN A 50 -3.06 4.45 -7.17
CA ASN A 50 -3.89 4.45 -5.97
C ASN A 50 -3.95 3.09 -5.27
N GLN A 51 -3.39 2.04 -5.87
CA GLN A 51 -3.22 0.74 -5.23
C GLN A 51 -1.94 0.64 -4.41
N LEU A 52 -0.92 1.47 -4.67
CA LEU A 52 0.34 1.38 -3.94
C LEU A 52 0.31 2.28 -2.71
N TRP A 53 0.49 1.66 -1.56
CA TRP A 53 0.45 2.32 -0.26
C TRP A 53 1.71 1.98 0.54
N LEU A 54 2.46 3.00 0.94
CA LEU A 54 3.59 2.83 1.85
C LEU A 54 3.08 2.67 3.26
N ALA A 55 3.29 1.52 3.89
CA ALA A 55 2.98 1.34 5.30
C ALA A 55 4.00 2.10 6.14
N GLU A 56 3.55 3.13 6.85
CA GLU A 56 4.41 3.98 7.69
C GLU A 56 4.49 3.44 9.11
N SER A 57 3.35 3.03 9.68
CA SER A 57 3.28 2.58 11.07
C SER A 57 1.94 1.88 11.38
N GLY A 58 1.80 1.35 12.58
CA GLY A 58 0.54 0.83 13.11
C GLY A 58 0.63 -0.59 13.62
N PHE A 59 -0.26 -0.93 14.54
CA PHE A 59 -0.28 -2.26 15.16
C PHE A 59 -0.50 -3.38 14.15
N GLY A 60 -1.15 -3.12 13.01
CA GLY A 60 -1.34 -4.08 11.93
C GLY A 60 -0.07 -4.44 11.16
N CYS A 61 1.00 -3.64 11.26
CA CYS A 61 2.29 -3.90 10.62
C CYS A 61 3.05 -5.04 11.31
N SER A 62 2.80 -5.27 12.59
CA SER A 62 3.48 -6.32 13.36
C SER A 62 2.76 -7.67 13.22
N PRO A 63 3.48 -8.78 12.95
CA PRO A 63 2.89 -10.11 12.91
C PRO A 63 2.39 -10.60 14.28
N HIS A 64 2.93 -10.06 15.37
CA HIS A 64 2.60 -10.44 16.75
C HIS A 64 1.57 -9.54 17.43
N ALA A 65 1.15 -8.45 16.79
CA ALA A 65 0.23 -7.51 17.38
C ALA A 65 -1.22 -7.89 17.06
N SER A 66 -2.10 -7.78 18.07
CA SER A 66 -3.53 -8.03 17.91
C SER A 66 -4.24 -6.95 17.09
N GLY A 67 -3.61 -5.78 16.94
CA GLY A 67 -4.14 -4.68 16.16
C GLY A 67 -4.10 -4.97 14.66
N ARG A 68 -5.14 -4.54 13.94
CA ARG A 68 -5.27 -4.75 12.49
C ARG A 68 -4.98 -3.49 11.68
N ALA A 69 -4.88 -2.34 12.34
CA ALA A 69 -4.75 -1.03 11.72
C ALA A 69 -3.33 -0.82 11.18
N ILE A 70 -3.24 -0.53 9.89
CA ILE A 70 -2.03 -0.10 9.20
C ILE A 70 -2.26 1.34 8.77
N TYR A 71 -1.41 2.24 9.23
CA TYR A 71 -1.34 3.61 8.71
C TYR A 71 -0.43 3.58 7.50
N ALA A 72 -1.00 3.93 6.35
CA ALA A 72 -0.27 3.93 5.11
C ALA A 72 -0.53 5.21 4.31
N THR A 73 0.45 5.58 3.51
CA THR A 73 0.39 6.73 2.62
C THR A 73 0.28 6.28 1.17
N CYS A 74 -0.71 6.80 0.45
CA CYS A 74 -0.89 6.54 -0.97
C CYS A 74 0.30 7.10 -1.76
N LEU A 75 0.93 6.27 -2.59
CA LEU A 75 2.05 6.74 -3.43
C LEU A 75 1.57 7.57 -4.63
N GLY A 76 0.30 7.46 -5.00
CA GLY A 76 -0.29 8.20 -6.12
C GLY A 76 -0.58 9.66 -5.81
N ASP A 77 -1.09 9.92 -4.60
CA ASP A 77 -1.60 11.24 -4.20
C ASP A 77 -0.94 11.78 -2.91
N GLY A 78 -0.24 10.94 -2.16
CA GLY A 78 0.35 11.30 -0.86
C GLY A 78 -0.65 11.28 0.30
N GLU A 79 -1.89 10.81 0.08
CA GLU A 79 -2.92 10.73 1.11
C GLU A 79 -2.57 9.69 2.20
N ARG A 80 -2.62 10.11 3.47
CA ARG A 80 -2.47 9.24 4.64
C ARG A 80 -3.82 8.70 5.11
N THR A 81 -3.98 7.37 5.04
CA THR A 81 -5.22 6.70 5.42
C THR A 81 -4.94 5.47 6.30
N ARG A 82 -5.85 5.23 7.24
CA ARG A 82 -5.84 4.02 8.07
C ARG A 82 -6.58 2.90 7.37
N TRP A 83 -5.84 1.84 7.05
CA TRP A 83 -6.35 0.61 6.44
C TRP A 83 -6.30 -0.55 7.42
N ASN A 84 -6.95 -1.67 7.11
CA ASN A 84 -6.69 -2.92 7.82
C ASN A 84 -5.74 -3.80 7.01
N ARG A 85 -4.97 -4.64 7.71
CA ARG A 85 -4.11 -5.65 7.07
C ARG A 85 -4.85 -6.51 6.04
N SER A 86 -6.14 -6.80 6.28
CA SER A 86 -6.98 -7.61 5.39
C SER A 86 -7.47 -6.86 4.14
N ASP A 87 -7.34 -5.52 4.09
CA ASP A 87 -7.69 -4.72 2.90
C ASP A 87 -6.60 -4.81 1.83
N PHE A 88 -5.37 -5.22 2.21
CA PHE A 88 -4.25 -5.38 1.31
C PHE A 88 -4.22 -6.77 0.69
N ILE A 89 -3.78 -6.83 -0.57
CA ILE A 89 -3.52 -8.06 -1.31
C ILE A 89 -2.20 -8.68 -0.84
N GLY A 90 -1.15 -7.85 -0.71
CA GLY A 90 0.20 -8.31 -0.42
C GLY A 90 1.24 -7.20 -0.46
N ILE A 91 2.50 -7.57 -0.20
CA ILE A 91 3.65 -6.66 -0.30
C ILE A 91 4.11 -6.63 -1.76
N LEU A 92 4.21 -5.46 -2.40
CA LEU A 92 4.69 -5.40 -3.79
C LEU A 92 6.14 -5.89 -3.88
N ARG A 93 6.42 -6.84 -4.78
CA ARG A 93 7.80 -7.28 -5.03
C ARG A 93 8.61 -6.20 -5.75
N ASP A 94 9.90 -6.08 -5.42
CA ASP A 94 10.77 -5.04 -5.99
C ASP A 94 10.87 -5.11 -7.53
N GLU A 95 10.72 -6.32 -8.08
CA GLU A 95 10.68 -6.60 -9.52
C GLU A 95 9.58 -5.85 -10.27
N TYR A 96 8.45 -5.59 -9.61
CA TYR A 96 7.28 -4.90 -10.18
C TYR A 96 7.17 -3.45 -9.72
N PHE A 97 8.18 -2.96 -9.01
CA PHE A 97 8.16 -1.67 -8.37
C PHE A 97 8.49 -0.57 -9.38
N PRO A 98 7.55 0.31 -9.70
CA PRO A 98 7.80 1.32 -10.71
C PRO A 98 8.72 2.43 -10.16
N GLU A 99 9.51 3.04 -11.04
CA GLU A 99 10.50 4.07 -10.64
C GLU A 99 9.87 5.25 -9.90
N TRP A 100 8.69 5.69 -10.33
CA TRP A 100 7.94 6.76 -9.66
C TRP A 100 7.57 6.39 -8.22
N ALA A 101 7.25 5.12 -7.94
CA ALA A 101 6.93 4.69 -6.58
C ALA A 101 8.17 4.71 -5.69
N LYS A 102 9.34 4.31 -6.21
CA LYS A 102 10.62 4.39 -5.47
C LYS A 102 10.93 5.84 -5.08
N GLN A 103 10.74 6.78 -6.02
CA GLN A 103 10.94 8.21 -5.77
C GLN A 103 9.95 8.78 -4.74
N THR A 104 8.67 8.41 -4.83
CA THR A 104 7.67 8.85 -3.85
C THR A 104 7.98 8.31 -2.46
N VAL A 105 8.37 7.03 -2.32
CA VAL A 105 8.75 6.43 -1.03
C VAL A 105 9.94 7.16 -0.40
N ASP A 106 10.98 7.46 -1.18
CA ASP A 106 12.13 8.23 -0.69
C ASP A 106 11.71 9.64 -0.21
N THR A 107 10.84 10.29 -0.97
CA THR A 107 10.29 11.62 -0.64
C THR A 107 9.48 11.58 0.65
N LEU A 108 8.60 10.59 0.80
CA LEU A 108 7.77 10.42 2.00
C LEU A 108 8.63 10.15 3.25
N ARG A 109 9.63 9.26 3.14
CA ARG A 109 10.55 8.96 4.25
C ARG A 109 11.35 10.18 4.69
N LYS A 110 11.78 11.03 3.75
CA LYS A 110 12.44 12.31 4.07
C LYS A 110 11.48 13.28 4.77
N ALA A 111 10.27 13.44 4.24
CA ALA A 111 9.26 14.31 4.83
C ALA A 111 8.89 13.89 6.27
N GLU A 112 8.84 12.58 6.57
CA GLU A 112 8.61 12.09 7.94
C GLU A 112 9.76 12.41 8.89
N GLN A 113 11.00 12.26 8.43
CA GLN A 113 12.19 12.61 9.23
C GLN A 113 12.23 14.11 9.52
N GLU A 114 11.95 14.94 8.52
CA GLU A 114 11.89 16.40 8.68
C GLU A 114 10.76 16.84 9.63
N ALA A 115 9.58 16.21 9.54
CA ALA A 115 8.48 16.48 10.45
C ALA A 115 8.78 16.06 11.91
N HIS A 116 9.57 15.02 12.11
CA HIS A 116 10.00 14.57 13.44
C HIS A 116 11.07 15.51 14.05
N ASP A 117 12.02 15.97 13.24
CA ASP A 117 13.12 16.84 13.69
C ASP A 117 12.68 18.30 13.93
N GLY A 118 11.67 18.77 13.17
CA GLY A 118 11.14 20.13 13.27
C GLY A 118 10.31 20.45 14.52
N ILE A 119 10.08 19.48 15.43
CA ILE A 119 9.37 19.69 16.71
C ILE A 119 10.34 19.99 17.85
N SER A 120 11.65 19.93 17.59
CA SER A 120 12.69 20.34 18.55
C SER A 120 13.32 21.67 18.11
N SER A 121 12.56 22.76 18.12
CA SER A 121 13.09 24.13 18.05
C SER A 121 12.24 25.09 18.87
#